data_AF-A0A7W0G6W4-F1
#
_entry.id   AF-A0A7W0G6W4-F1
#
_cell.length_a   1.000
_cell.length_b   1.000
_cell.length_c   1.000
_cell.angle_alpha   90.00
_cell.angle_beta   90.00
_cell.angle_gamma   90.00
#
_symmetry.space_group_name_H-M   'P 1'
#
loop_
_entity.id
_entity.type
_entity.pdbx_description
1 polymer ?
#
loop_
_entity_poly.entity_id
_entity_poly.type
_entity_poly.pdbx_seq_one_letter_code
_entity_poly.pdbx_strand_id
1 'polypeptide(L)' 'MKAPKILAVASAVDLDFRYGCTPAWWQLWKGLYEVGVDLIVTPYRGRPVESP' A
#
# COMPACT_ATOMS: atom_id res chain seq x y z
N MET A 1 -0.22 8.95 -22.86
CA MET A 1 0.92 8.59 -21.97
C MET A 1 0.58 7.28 -21.28
N LYS A 2 1.57 6.41 -21.03
CA LYS A 2 1.33 5.17 -20.26
C LYS A 2 1.01 5.53 -18.80
N ALA A 3 0.05 4.85 -18.20
CA ALA A 3 -0.28 5.03 -16.80
C ALA A 3 0.96 4.73 -15.91
N PRO A 4 1.18 5.49 -14.81
CA PRO A 4 2.23 5.18 -13.86
C PRO A 4 2.04 3.77 -13.29
N LYS A 5 3.15 3.07 -13.01
CA LYS A 5 3.16 1.78 -12.30
C LYS A 5 3.82 1.96 -10.94
N ILE A 6 3.16 1.53 -9.87
CA ILE A 6 3.63 1.67 -8.48
C ILE A 6 3.65 0.29 -7.82
N LEU A 7 4.77 -0.02 -7.15
CA LEU A 7 4.87 -1.11 -6.19
C LEU A 7 4.92 -0.51 -4.78
N ALA A 8 3.89 -0.74 -3.98
CA ALA A 8 3.82 -0.35 -2.58
C ALA A 8 4.10 -1.57 -1.68
N VAL A 9 5.10 -1.45 -0.82
CA VAL A 9 5.42 -2.45 0.21
C VAL A 9 4.81 -1.98 1.52
N ALA A 10 3.85 -2.73 2.04
CA ALA A 10 3.07 -2.35 3.22
C ALA A 10 3.31 -3.30 4.39
N SER A 11 3.23 -2.82 5.63
CA SER A 11 3.32 -3.67 6.82
C SER A 11 2.11 -4.60 6.98
N ALA A 12 0.93 -4.17 6.51
CA ALA A 12 -0.29 -4.95 6.46
C ALA A 12 -1.17 -4.49 5.30
N VAL A 13 -1.96 -5.43 4.76
CA VAL A 13 -3.03 -5.18 3.77
C VAL A 13 -4.37 -5.76 4.24
N ASP A 14 -4.35 -6.47 5.36
CA ASP A 14 -5.52 -7.08 5.98
C ASP A 14 -6.26 -6.01 6.81
N LEU A 15 -7.51 -5.73 6.45
CA LEU A 15 -8.35 -4.75 7.14
C LEU A 15 -8.96 -5.29 8.44
N ASP A 16 -8.94 -6.61 8.66
CA ASP A 16 -9.37 -7.23 9.92
C ASP A 16 -8.33 -7.01 11.03
N PHE A 17 -7.08 -6.73 10.66
CA PHE A 17 -6.06 -6.25 11.59
C PHE A 17 -6.36 -4.79 12.00
N ARG A 18 -7.14 -4.61 13.06
CA ARG A 18 -7.62 -3.30 13.56
C ARG A 18 -6.56 -2.38 14.22
N TYR A 19 -5.27 -2.58 13.94
CA TYR A 19 -4.21 -1.74 14.50
C TYR A 19 -3.52 -0.91 13.42
N GLY A 20 -3.26 0.36 13.74
CA GLY A 20 -2.46 1.26 12.90
C GLY A 20 -3.23 2.00 11.80
N CYS A 21 -2.49 2.48 10.80
CA CYS A 21 -3.00 3.33 9.72
C CYS A 21 -3.44 2.55 8.47
N THR A 22 -3.54 1.21 8.52
CA THR A 22 -3.92 0.35 7.38
C THR A 22 -5.20 0.81 6.67
N PRO A 23 -6.31 1.18 7.36
CA PRO A 23 -7.51 1.66 6.68
C PRO A 23 -7.30 3.00 5.94
N ALA A 24 -6.44 3.88 6.45
CA ALA A 24 -6.13 5.15 5.80
C ALA A 24 -5.28 4.93 4.54
N TRP A 25 -4.28 4.06 4.62
CA TRP A 25 -3.49 3.64 3.46
C TRP A 25 -4.35 2.97 2.38
N TRP A 26 -5.34 2.18 2.79
CA TRP A 26 -6.29 1.58 1.87
C TRP A 26 -7.07 2.60 1.04
N GLN A 27 -7.54 3.69 1.66
CA GLN A 27 -8.22 4.76 0.93
C GLN A 27 -7.31 5.44 -0.09
N LEU A 28 -6.04 5.66 0.24
CA LEU A 28 -5.06 6.22 -0.69
C LEU A 28 -4.84 5.30 -1.89
N TRP A 29 -4.57 4.02 -1.65
CA TRP A 29 -4.37 3.02 -2.71
C TRP A 29 -5.59 2.87 -3.61
N LYS A 30 -6.79 2.86 -3.01
CA LYS A 30 -8.05 2.85 -3.74
C LYS A 30 -8.14 4.06 -4.68
N GLY A 31 -7.88 5.27 -4.17
CA GLY A 31 -7.90 6.49 -4.99
C GLY A 31 -6.89 6.43 -6.14
N LEU A 32 -5.66 5.95 -5.90
CA LEU A 32 -4.65 5.75 -6.94
C LEU A 32 -5.12 4.79 -8.05
N TYR A 33 -5.72 3.67 -7.65
CA TYR A 33 -6.29 2.72 -8.59
C TYR A 33 -7.44 3.34 -9.40
N GLU A 34 -8.34 4.09 -8.76
CA GLU A 34 -9.48 4.75 -9.42
C GLU A 34 -9.05 5.81 -10.44
N VAL A 35 -7.90 6.47 -10.25
CA VAL A 35 -7.33 7.41 -11.24
C VAL A 35 -6.46 6.72 -12.31
N GLY A 36 -6.45 5.39 -12.33
CA GLY A 36 -5.84 4.59 -13.41
C GLY A 36 -4.36 4.22 -13.20
N VAL A 37 -3.83 4.32 -11.98
CA VAL A 37 -2.47 3.85 -11.67
C VAL A 37 -2.44 2.31 -11.70
N ASP A 38 -1.43 1.75 -12.35
CA ASP A 38 -1.10 0.32 -12.30
C ASP A 38 -0.43 0.02 -10.94
N LEU A 39 -1.27 -0.26 -9.94
CA LEU A 39 -0.88 -0.37 -8.55
C LEU A 39 -0.75 -1.83 -8.11
N ILE A 40 0.41 -2.18 -7.56
CA ILE A 40 0.69 -3.45 -6.90
C ILE A 40 0.97 -3.16 -5.43
N VAL A 41 0.20 -3.74 -4.52
CA VAL A 41 0.44 -3.64 -3.07
C VAL A 41 0.78 -5.02 -2.54
N THR A 42 1.91 -5.15 -1.84
CA THR A 42 2.35 -6.41 -1.23
C THR A 42 2.67 -6.22 0.25
N PRO A 43 2.23 -7.11 1.13
CA PRO A 43 2.67 -7.08 2.51
C PRO A 43 4.15 -7.47 2.62
N TYR A 44 4.87 -6.86 3.56
CA TYR A 44 6.20 -7.28 4.01
C TYR A 44 6.14 -7.61 5.50
N ARG A 45 6.43 -8.87 5.82
CA ARG A 45 6.47 -9.39 7.21
C ARG A 45 7.89 -9.80 7.64
N GLY A 46 8.91 -9.13 7.08
CA GLY A 46 10.31 -9.35 7.45
C GLY A 46 10.77 -8.45 8.61
N ARG A 47 12.09 -8.36 8.80
CA ARG A 47 12.71 -7.47 9.80
C ARG A 47 12.36 -6.01 9.52
N PRO A 48 12.13 -5.17 10.54
CA PRO A 48 11.94 -3.73 10.34
C PRO A 48 13.01 -3.14 9.44
N VAL A 49 12.60 -2.30 8.49
CA VAL A 49 13.52 -1.51 7.67
C VAL A 49 13.71 -0.20 8.39
N GLU A 50 14.88 -0.02 8.99
CA GLU A 50 15.27 1.24 9.64
C GLU A 50 15.83 2.20 8.59
N SER A 51 15.55 3.50 8.73
CA SER A 51 16.17 4.58 7.96
C SER A 51 16.87 5.53 8.94
N PRO A 52 18.04 6.10 8.61
CA PRO A 52 18.67 7.15 9.40
C PRO A 52 17.76 8.34 9.66
#